data_AF-A0A966A2W7-F1
#
_entry.id   AF-A0A966A2W7-F1
#
_cell.length_a   1.000
_cell.length_b   1.000
_cell.length_c   1.000
_cell.angle_alpha   90.00
_cell.angle_beta   90.00
_cell.angle_gamma   90.00
#
_symmetry.space_group_name_H-M   'P 1'
#
loop_
_entity.id
_entity.type
_entity.pdbx_description
1 polymer ?
#
loop_
_entity_poly.entity_id
_entity_poly.type
_entity_poly.pdbx_seq_one_letter_code
_entity_poly.pdbx_strand_id
1 'polypeptide(L)'
;MRRSAALFLPLTLILLYYAFWIGSLAFLLQRFPLLAEYFPIGGIDDLVEAGRDSFEPVYSSVEETVLSPEGPFRLAIACIGALILTVPVSWAYFITTRTRRVYQSFAQTIMILPVVVSGISMIVLNSLALAFSLAGVVAAVRFRFSLAQPSDAMYIFVAIAIGLGSGIGALGVSTVISLSFVLTTLIIWKLEYGKTLSGPFLNLLTRRGRDDDDFD
;
A
#
# COMPACT_ATOMS: atom_id res chain seq x y z
N MET A 1 -9.15 20.56 25.15
CA MET A 1 -10.13 19.51 24.78
C MET A 1 -10.71 19.63 23.36
N ARG A 2 -10.29 20.57 22.49
CA ARG A 2 -10.81 20.71 21.11
C ARG A 2 -10.13 19.87 20.02
N ARG A 3 -9.00 19.21 20.29
CA ARG A 3 -8.24 18.44 19.27
C ARG A 3 -8.79 17.04 19.00
N SER A 4 -9.53 16.45 19.93
CA SER A 4 -10.08 15.10 19.80
C SER A 4 -11.24 15.02 18.79
N ALA A 5 -12.10 16.04 18.73
CA ALA A 5 -13.26 16.08 17.83
C ALA A 5 -12.90 16.29 16.35
N ALA A 6 -11.77 16.96 16.06
CA ALA A 6 -11.34 17.27 14.69
C ALA A 6 -10.83 16.04 13.90
N LEU A 7 -10.61 14.90 14.58
CA LEU A 7 -9.99 13.69 14.03
C LEU A 7 -10.99 12.55 13.80
N PHE A 8 -12.10 12.54 14.55
CA PHE A 8 -13.21 11.62 14.25
C PHE A 8 -13.79 11.90 12.87
N LEU A 9 -13.79 13.15 12.42
CA LEU A 9 -14.31 13.55 11.11
C LEU A 9 -13.53 12.92 9.93
N PRO A 10 -12.18 13.02 9.82
CA PRO A 10 -11.44 12.35 8.76
C PRO A 10 -11.46 10.81 8.89
N LEU A 11 -11.40 10.26 10.11
CA LEU A 11 -11.46 8.80 10.30
C LEU A 11 -12.81 8.22 9.88
N THR A 12 -13.92 8.86 10.29
CA THR A 12 -15.27 8.43 9.89
C THR A 12 -15.48 8.58 8.39
N LEU A 13 -14.94 9.64 7.76
CA LEU A 13 -15.01 9.81 6.31
C LEU A 13 -14.22 8.72 5.57
N ILE A 14 -13.03 8.35 6.05
CA ILE A 14 -12.24 7.25 5.49
C ILE A 14 -12.99 5.92 5.63
N LEU A 15 -13.56 5.64 6.81
CA LEU A 15 -14.32 4.41 7.02
C LEU A 15 -15.60 4.38 6.18
N LEU A 16 -16.30 5.51 6.04
CA LEU A 16 -17.45 5.66 5.16
C LEU A 16 -17.05 5.45 3.69
N TYR A 17 -15.87 5.90 3.28
CA TYR A 17 -15.35 5.67 1.94
C TYR A 17 -15.16 4.16 1.67
N TYR A 18 -14.52 3.43 2.59
CA TYR A 18 -14.40 1.97 2.46
C TYR A 18 -15.76 1.29 2.50
N ALA A 19 -16.65 1.68 3.41
CA ALA A 19 -17.99 1.12 3.50
C ALA A 19 -18.83 1.38 2.23
N PHE A 20 -18.69 2.57 1.65
CA PHE A 20 -19.33 2.93 0.38
C PHE A 20 -18.81 2.06 -0.77
N TRP A 21 -17.50 1.89 -0.92
CA TRP A 21 -16.95 1.09 -2.00
C TRP A 21 -17.17 -0.41 -1.81
N ILE A 22 -17.02 -0.93 -0.61
CA ILE A 22 -17.31 -2.34 -0.28
C ILE A 22 -18.80 -2.62 -0.46
N GLY A 23 -19.67 -1.71 0.02
CA GLY A 23 -21.12 -1.82 -0.14
C GLY A 23 -21.56 -1.70 -1.61
N SER A 24 -20.98 -0.76 -2.35
CA SER A 24 -21.22 -0.61 -3.79
C SER A 24 -20.77 -1.85 -4.56
N LEU A 25 -19.61 -2.42 -4.22
CA LEU A 25 -19.10 -3.65 -4.82
C LEU A 25 -20.01 -4.83 -4.50
N ALA A 26 -20.39 -5.01 -3.23
CA ALA A 26 -21.28 -6.08 -2.79
C ALA A 26 -22.66 -5.98 -3.46
N PHE A 27 -23.21 -4.77 -3.58
CA PHE A 27 -24.47 -4.51 -4.27
C PHE A 27 -24.38 -4.84 -5.77
N LEU A 28 -23.28 -4.47 -6.43
CA LEU A 28 -23.01 -4.80 -7.82
C LEU A 28 -22.93 -6.31 -8.05
N LEU A 29 -22.22 -7.02 -7.17
CA LEU A 29 -22.07 -8.48 -7.23
C LEU A 29 -23.38 -9.22 -6.95
N GLN A 30 -24.20 -8.72 -6.02
CA GLN A 30 -25.54 -9.27 -5.76
C GLN A 30 -26.51 -9.04 -6.93
N ARG A 31 -26.37 -7.90 -7.62
CA ARG A 31 -27.25 -7.55 -8.75
C ARG A 31 -26.85 -8.22 -10.06
N PHE A 32 -25.56 -8.46 -10.26
CA PHE A 32 -25.01 -9.10 -11.46
C PHE A 32 -24.01 -10.20 -11.06
N PRO A 33 -24.47 -11.44 -10.82
CA PRO A 33 -23.59 -12.53 -10.43
C PRO A 33 -22.56 -12.89 -11.52
N LEU A 34 -22.83 -12.57 -12.79
CA LEU A 34 -21.87 -12.69 -13.91
C LEU A 34 -20.67 -11.74 -13.80
N LEU A 35 -20.77 -10.63 -13.04
CA LEU A 35 -19.63 -9.73 -12.81
C LEU A 35 -18.64 -10.29 -11.78
N ALA A 36 -19.04 -11.27 -10.96
CA ALA A 36 -18.17 -11.89 -9.97
C ALA A 36 -16.98 -12.62 -10.62
N GLU A 37 -17.18 -13.17 -11.81
CA GLU A 37 -16.16 -13.87 -12.59
C GLU A 37 -15.10 -12.91 -13.17
N TYR A 38 -15.48 -11.68 -13.48
CA TYR A 38 -14.57 -10.63 -13.96
C TYR A 38 -13.87 -9.87 -12.84
N PHE A 39 -14.43 -9.89 -11.63
CA PHE A 39 -13.86 -9.15 -10.51
C PHE A 39 -12.67 -9.92 -9.93
N PRO A 40 -11.50 -9.27 -9.80
CA PRO A 40 -10.31 -9.93 -9.25
C PRO A 40 -10.42 -10.10 -7.72
N ILE A 41 -11.22 -11.06 -7.25
CA ILE A 41 -11.43 -11.36 -5.81
C ILE A 41 -10.95 -12.78 -5.45
N GLY A 42 -10.62 -13.62 -6.44
CA GLY A 42 -10.26 -15.04 -6.27
C GLY A 42 -8.83 -15.43 -6.64
N GLY A 43 -7.95 -14.49 -7.02
CA GLY A 43 -6.60 -14.80 -7.54
C GLY A 43 -5.62 -15.47 -6.56
N ILE A 44 -6.05 -15.81 -5.34
CA ILE A 44 -5.25 -16.61 -4.39
C ILE A 44 -5.26 -18.09 -4.82
N ASP A 45 -6.37 -18.58 -5.35
CA ASP A 45 -6.50 -19.98 -5.76
C ASP A 45 -5.57 -20.30 -6.94
N ASP A 46 -5.46 -19.35 -7.88
CA ASP A 46 -4.52 -19.40 -9.01
C ASP A 46 -3.05 -19.50 -8.56
N LEU A 47 -2.68 -18.83 -7.46
CA LEU A 47 -1.31 -18.89 -6.91
C LEU A 47 -0.97 -20.25 -6.28
N VAL A 48 -1.97 -20.97 -5.75
CA VAL A 48 -1.78 -22.29 -5.15
C VAL A 48 -1.52 -23.34 -6.23
N GLU A 49 -2.15 -23.20 -7.40
CA GLU A 49 -1.93 -24.09 -8.55
C GLU A 49 -0.63 -23.81 -9.30
N ALA A 50 -0.24 -22.53 -9.44
CA ALA A 50 1.02 -22.12 -10.10
C ALA A 50 2.29 -22.73 -9.48
N GLY A 51 2.23 -23.19 -8.23
CA GLY A 51 3.35 -23.87 -7.56
C GLY A 51 3.69 -25.26 -8.12
N ARG A 52 2.81 -25.88 -8.93
CA ARG A 52 3.05 -27.22 -9.50
C ARG A 52 3.85 -27.23 -10.80
N ASP A 53 3.66 -26.22 -11.66
CA ASP A 53 4.22 -26.17 -13.03
C ASP A 53 5.06 -24.90 -13.32
N SER A 54 5.77 -24.38 -12.31
CA SER A 54 6.42 -23.06 -12.29
C SER A 54 7.62 -22.85 -13.27
N PHE A 55 7.96 -23.84 -14.10
CA PHE A 55 9.10 -23.80 -15.03
C PHE A 55 8.71 -23.77 -16.52
N GLU A 56 7.42 -23.57 -16.81
CA GLU A 56 6.94 -23.24 -18.16
C GLU A 56 7.68 -22.01 -18.75
N PRO A 57 7.94 -21.99 -20.08
CA PRO A 57 8.58 -20.84 -20.73
C PRO A 57 7.76 -19.57 -20.57
N VAL A 58 8.38 -18.49 -20.05
CA VAL A 58 7.75 -17.19 -19.76
C VAL A 58 6.77 -16.68 -20.84
N TYR A 59 7.10 -16.89 -22.11
CA TYR A 59 6.30 -16.38 -23.21
C TYR A 59 4.92 -17.05 -23.34
N SER A 60 4.76 -18.34 -23.01
CA SER A 60 3.45 -19.01 -23.06
C SER A 60 2.50 -18.45 -22.01
N SER A 61 2.98 -18.24 -20.78
CA SER A 61 2.17 -17.72 -19.66
C SER A 61 1.73 -16.27 -19.88
N VAL A 62 2.63 -15.44 -20.44
CA VAL A 62 2.30 -14.04 -20.78
C VAL A 62 1.29 -14.00 -21.92
N GLU A 63 1.46 -14.85 -22.94
CA GLU A 63 0.52 -14.94 -24.07
C GLU A 63 -0.88 -15.33 -23.59
N GLU A 64 -0.99 -16.38 -22.77
CA GLU A 64 -2.26 -16.84 -22.22
C GLU A 64 -2.92 -15.80 -21.30
N THR A 65 -2.14 -15.15 -20.43
CA THR A 65 -2.69 -14.18 -19.46
C THR A 65 -3.07 -12.85 -20.12
N VAL A 66 -2.23 -12.35 -21.04
CA VAL A 66 -2.39 -11.00 -21.65
C VAL A 66 -3.26 -11.03 -22.91
N LEU A 67 -3.18 -12.09 -23.74
CA LEU A 67 -4.00 -12.22 -24.95
C LEU A 67 -5.35 -12.89 -24.70
N SER A 68 -5.64 -13.33 -23.46
CA SER A 68 -6.99 -13.73 -23.09
C SER A 68 -7.97 -12.60 -23.40
N PRO A 69 -9.16 -12.89 -23.98
CA PRO A 69 -10.16 -11.86 -24.30
C PRO A 69 -10.57 -11.00 -23.09
N GLU A 70 -10.46 -11.55 -21.88
CA GLU A 70 -10.75 -10.87 -20.62
C GLU A 70 -9.53 -10.20 -19.95
N GLY A 71 -8.30 -10.47 -20.40
CA GLY A 71 -7.07 -9.97 -19.78
C GLY A 71 -7.01 -8.44 -19.66
N PRO A 72 -7.16 -7.68 -20.75
CA PRO A 72 -7.17 -6.22 -20.71
C PRO A 72 -8.28 -5.63 -19.82
N PHE A 73 -9.45 -6.28 -19.78
CA PHE A 73 -10.57 -5.86 -18.93
C PHE A 73 -10.29 -6.11 -17.45
N ARG A 74 -9.73 -7.28 -17.10
CA ARG A 74 -9.31 -7.61 -15.73
C ARG A 74 -8.24 -6.63 -15.24
N LEU A 75 -7.28 -6.29 -16.09
CA LEU A 75 -6.25 -5.30 -15.77
C LEU A 75 -6.88 -3.91 -15.51
N ALA A 76 -7.81 -3.47 -16.35
CA ALA A 76 -8.47 -2.19 -16.17
C ALA A 76 -9.21 -2.11 -14.82
N ILE A 77 -9.95 -3.16 -14.47
CA ILE A 77 -10.65 -3.26 -13.18
C ILE A 77 -9.65 -3.29 -12.02
N ALA A 78 -8.56 -4.06 -12.14
CA ALA A 78 -7.50 -4.12 -11.13
C ALA A 78 -6.86 -2.74 -10.89
N CYS A 79 -6.53 -2.01 -11.96
CA CYS A 79 -5.96 -0.67 -11.88
C CYS A 79 -6.93 0.33 -11.24
N ILE A 80 -8.21 0.29 -11.61
CA ILE A 80 -9.24 1.14 -11.00
C ILE A 80 -9.39 0.81 -9.50
N GLY A 81 -9.44 -0.48 -9.15
CA GLY A 81 -9.49 -0.93 -7.76
C GLY A 81 -8.27 -0.49 -6.96
N ALA A 82 -7.07 -0.62 -7.52
CA ALA A 82 -5.83 -0.16 -6.90
C ALA A 82 -5.84 1.36 -6.64
N LEU A 83 -6.32 2.15 -7.60
CA LEU A 83 -6.46 3.60 -7.45
C LEU A 83 -7.45 3.95 -6.33
N ILE A 84 -8.62 3.32 -6.33
CA ILE A 84 -9.65 3.52 -5.29
C ILE A 84 -9.08 3.22 -3.90
N LEU A 85 -8.32 2.13 -3.77
CA LEU A 85 -7.71 1.72 -2.50
C LEU A 85 -6.53 2.60 -2.08
N THR A 86 -5.89 3.29 -3.01
CA THR A 86 -4.74 4.17 -2.72
C THR A 86 -5.18 5.59 -2.32
N VAL A 87 -6.40 6.01 -2.65
CA VAL A 87 -6.93 7.32 -2.24
C VAL A 87 -6.91 7.52 -0.71
N PRO A 88 -7.42 6.60 0.13
CA PRO A 88 -7.33 6.73 1.59
C PRO A 88 -5.89 6.75 2.11
N VAL A 89 -4.97 6.06 1.46
CA VAL A 89 -3.54 6.07 1.79
C VAL A 89 -2.95 7.46 1.54
N SER A 90 -3.31 8.09 0.41
CA SER A 90 -2.94 9.48 0.10
C SER A 90 -3.49 10.47 1.15
N TRP A 91 -4.74 10.30 1.57
CA TRP A 91 -5.31 11.12 2.65
C TRP A 91 -4.59 10.93 3.98
N ALA A 92 -4.26 9.69 4.34
CA ALA A 92 -3.47 9.40 5.54
C ALA A 92 -2.11 10.13 5.49
N TYR A 93 -1.44 10.10 4.33
CA TYR A 93 -0.20 10.85 4.10
C TYR A 93 -0.37 12.35 4.34
N PHE A 94 -1.38 13.00 3.76
CA PHE A 94 -1.62 14.44 3.98
C PHE A 94 -1.93 14.77 5.44
N ILE A 95 -2.66 13.90 6.14
CA ILE A 95 -2.98 14.09 7.57
C ILE A 95 -1.71 14.00 8.42
N THR A 96 -0.88 12.97 8.22
CA THR A 96 0.33 12.78 9.02
C THR A 96 1.42 13.81 8.71
N THR A 97 1.50 14.25 7.46
CA THR A 97 2.55 15.14 6.96
C THR A 97 2.15 16.61 7.09
N ARG A 98 1.00 16.95 7.67
CA ARG A 98 0.49 18.33 7.81
C ARG A 98 1.45 19.32 8.50
N THR A 99 2.45 18.83 9.22
CA THR A 99 3.48 19.66 9.88
C THR A 99 4.74 19.87 9.02
N ARG A 100 4.85 19.18 7.88
CA ARG A 100 6.02 19.16 6.99
C ARG A 100 5.63 19.59 5.57
N ARG A 101 6.63 19.94 4.75
CA ARG A 101 6.41 20.23 3.33
C ARG A 101 6.03 18.95 2.61
N VAL A 102 4.90 18.98 1.91
CA VAL A 102 4.48 17.89 1.02
C VAL A 102 5.10 18.11 -0.36
N TYR A 103 5.83 17.11 -0.85
CA TYR A 103 6.35 17.12 -2.22
C TYR A 103 5.27 16.62 -3.18
N GLN A 104 4.89 17.45 -4.16
CA GLN A 104 3.89 17.10 -5.16
C GLN A 104 4.29 15.85 -5.96
N SER A 105 5.57 15.74 -6.32
CA SER A 105 6.12 14.58 -7.05
C SER A 105 5.90 13.28 -6.27
N PHE A 106 6.09 13.30 -4.96
CA PHE A 106 5.91 12.12 -4.11
C PHE A 106 4.43 11.70 -4.01
N ALA A 107 3.52 12.65 -3.84
CA ALA A 107 2.09 12.38 -3.83
C ALA A 107 1.61 11.78 -5.18
N GLN A 108 2.15 12.29 -6.29
CA GLN A 108 1.90 11.72 -7.62
C GLN A 108 2.47 10.31 -7.76
N THR A 109 3.68 10.06 -7.24
CA THR A 109 4.29 8.73 -7.25
C THR A 109 3.42 7.72 -6.50
N ILE A 110 2.94 8.02 -5.29
CA ILE A 110 2.08 7.10 -4.53
C ILE A 110 0.82 6.73 -5.31
N MET A 111 0.24 7.67 -6.07
CA MET A 111 -0.98 7.41 -6.85
C MET A 111 -0.73 6.61 -8.13
N ILE A 112 0.40 6.83 -8.82
CA ILE A 112 0.72 6.18 -10.10
C ILE A 112 1.31 4.79 -9.88
N LEU A 113 2.08 4.61 -8.81
CA LEU A 113 2.83 3.38 -8.54
C LEU A 113 1.97 2.10 -8.48
N PRO A 114 0.79 2.07 -7.82
CA PRO A 114 -0.06 0.89 -7.78
C PRO A 114 -0.45 0.42 -9.19
N VAL A 115 -0.80 1.34 -10.09
CA VAL A 115 -1.22 1.03 -11.47
C VAL A 115 -0.10 0.34 -12.24
N VAL A 116 1.11 0.89 -12.15
CA VAL A 116 2.30 0.30 -12.79
C VAL A 116 2.56 -1.10 -12.23
N VAL A 117 2.49 -1.24 -10.91
CA VAL A 117 2.74 -2.51 -10.23
C VAL A 117 1.65 -3.54 -10.54
N SER A 118 0.37 -3.15 -10.66
CA SER A 118 -0.72 -4.04 -11.09
C SER A 118 -0.41 -4.64 -12.46
N GLY A 119 -0.04 -3.81 -13.44
CA GLY A 119 0.32 -4.27 -14.77
C GLY A 119 1.52 -5.21 -14.77
N ILE A 120 2.58 -4.85 -14.02
CA ILE A 120 3.76 -5.71 -13.88
C ILE A 120 3.37 -7.06 -13.26
N SER A 121 2.64 -7.06 -12.15
CA SER A 121 2.24 -8.31 -11.49
C SER A 121 1.38 -9.19 -12.38
N MET A 122 0.53 -8.60 -13.23
CA MET A 122 -0.26 -9.36 -14.19
C MET A 122 0.60 -10.09 -15.23
N ILE A 123 1.68 -9.47 -15.69
CA ILE A 123 2.62 -10.06 -16.65
C ILE A 123 3.48 -11.14 -15.98
N VAL A 124 3.80 -10.96 -14.70
CA VAL A 124 4.69 -11.87 -13.94
C VAL A 124 3.95 -13.10 -13.40
N LEU A 125 2.62 -13.09 -13.40
CA LEU A 125 1.80 -14.20 -12.92
C LEU A 125 2.20 -15.52 -13.59
N ASN A 126 2.16 -16.59 -12.82
CA ASN A 126 2.45 -17.96 -13.26
C ASN A 126 3.90 -18.21 -13.73
N SER A 127 4.83 -17.26 -13.51
CA SER A 127 6.25 -17.47 -13.80
C SER A 127 7.17 -17.06 -12.64
N LEU A 128 7.66 -18.07 -11.92
CA LEU A 128 8.62 -17.88 -10.82
C LEU A 128 9.94 -17.26 -11.33
N ALA A 129 10.44 -17.73 -12.48
CA ALA A 129 11.67 -17.20 -13.08
C ALA A 129 11.57 -15.70 -13.40
N LEU A 130 10.43 -15.25 -13.95
CA LEU A 130 10.19 -13.84 -14.25
C LEU A 130 10.12 -13.01 -12.95
N ALA A 131 9.42 -13.51 -11.93
CA ALA A 131 9.30 -12.84 -10.64
C ALA A 131 10.67 -12.59 -9.97
N PHE A 132 11.53 -13.61 -9.95
CA PHE A 132 12.88 -13.48 -9.39
C PHE A 132 13.78 -12.55 -10.21
N SER A 133 13.70 -12.62 -11.55
CA SER A 133 14.44 -11.72 -12.44
C SER A 133 14.07 -10.25 -12.20
N LEU A 134 12.76 -9.96 -12.14
CA LEU A 134 12.26 -8.62 -11.85
C LEU A 134 12.70 -8.14 -10.46
N ALA A 135 12.61 -8.99 -9.43
CA ALA A 135 13.08 -8.67 -8.09
C ALA A 135 14.58 -8.31 -8.08
N GLY A 136 15.41 -9.04 -8.83
CA GLY A 136 16.83 -8.74 -9.01
C GLY A 136 17.07 -7.38 -9.67
N VAL A 137 16.34 -7.07 -10.75
CA VAL A 137 16.42 -5.76 -11.41
C VAL A 137 16.02 -4.64 -10.46
N VAL A 138 14.90 -4.77 -9.74
CA VAL A 138 14.42 -3.78 -8.77
C VAL A 138 15.43 -3.58 -7.63
N ALA A 139 16.03 -4.65 -7.12
CA ALA A 139 17.06 -4.57 -6.09
C ALA A 139 18.29 -3.79 -6.58
N ALA A 140 18.77 -4.05 -7.80
CA ALA A 140 19.85 -3.30 -8.43
C ALA A 140 19.50 -1.80 -8.59
N VAL A 141 18.25 -1.48 -8.96
CA VAL A 141 17.78 -0.10 -9.06
C VAL A 141 17.68 0.58 -7.68
N ARG A 142 17.33 -0.15 -6.62
CA ARG A 142 17.21 0.43 -5.28
C ARG A 142 18.56 0.80 -4.65
N PHE A 143 19.65 0.08 -4.99
CA PHE A 143 21.00 0.40 -4.50
C PHE A 143 21.49 1.80 -4.89
N ARG A 144 20.85 2.47 -5.87
CA ARG A 144 21.17 3.84 -6.30
C ARG A 144 20.17 4.91 -5.82
N PHE A 145 19.11 4.55 -5.10
CA PHE A 145 18.10 5.51 -4.64
C PHE A 145 18.02 5.54 -3.10
N SER A 146 18.47 6.65 -2.51
CA SER A 146 18.26 6.94 -1.10
C SER A 146 16.96 7.72 -0.92
N LEU A 147 16.02 7.18 -0.13
CA LEU A 147 14.81 7.90 0.27
C LEU A 147 15.15 8.83 1.41
N ALA A 148 14.72 10.10 1.32
CA ALA A 148 15.04 11.12 2.31
C ALA A 148 14.47 10.83 3.70
N GLN A 149 13.34 10.12 3.79
CA GLN A 149 12.69 9.75 5.05
C GLN A 149 12.17 8.30 5.02
N PRO A 150 12.38 7.53 6.11
CA PRO A 150 11.89 6.15 6.19
C PRO A 150 10.36 6.05 6.21
N SER A 151 9.65 7.09 6.66
CA SER A 151 8.18 7.14 6.63
C SER A 151 7.63 7.17 5.21
N ASP A 152 8.27 7.91 4.32
CA ASP A 152 7.87 8.03 2.92
C ASP A 152 8.04 6.69 2.18
N ALA A 153 9.07 5.92 2.56
CA ALA A 153 9.26 4.57 2.06
C ALA A 153 8.06 3.66 2.37
N MET A 154 7.43 3.80 3.54
CA MET A 154 6.30 2.95 3.93
C MET A 154 5.07 3.19 3.04
N TYR A 155 4.82 4.44 2.63
CA TYR A 155 3.74 4.77 1.70
C TYR A 155 4.00 4.22 0.29
N ILE A 156 5.26 4.17 -0.15
CA ILE A 156 5.65 3.50 -1.39
C ILE A 156 5.41 1.99 -1.27
N PHE A 157 5.83 1.36 -0.17
CA PHE A 157 5.66 -0.07 0.02
C PHE A 157 4.19 -0.50 0.05
N VAL A 158 3.31 0.25 0.72
CA VAL A 158 1.88 -0.07 0.72
C VAL A 158 1.26 0.13 -0.67
N ALA A 159 1.68 1.14 -1.43
CA ALA A 159 1.23 1.34 -2.81
C ALA A 159 1.64 0.18 -3.72
N ILE A 160 2.87 -0.33 -3.56
CA ILE A 160 3.34 -1.54 -4.24
C ILE A 160 2.50 -2.75 -3.81
N ALA A 161 2.26 -2.94 -2.52
CA ALA A 161 1.49 -4.08 -2.02
C ALA A 161 0.04 -4.08 -2.54
N ILE A 162 -0.61 -2.90 -2.59
CA ILE A 162 -1.95 -2.74 -3.18
C ILE A 162 -1.92 -3.09 -4.66
N GLY A 163 -0.93 -2.57 -5.40
CA GLY A 163 -0.74 -2.86 -6.83
C GLY A 163 -0.54 -4.34 -7.10
N LEU A 164 0.38 -4.98 -6.37
CA LEU A 164 0.65 -6.42 -6.49
C LEU A 164 -0.62 -7.23 -6.24
N GLY A 165 -1.30 -7.01 -5.11
CA GLY A 165 -2.52 -7.75 -4.78
C GLY A 165 -3.63 -7.53 -5.81
N SER A 166 -3.77 -6.32 -6.35
CA SER A 166 -4.79 -6.04 -7.37
C SER A 166 -4.48 -6.71 -8.71
N GLY A 167 -3.21 -6.73 -9.14
CA GLY A 167 -2.83 -7.25 -10.44
C GLY A 167 -2.74 -8.77 -10.50
N ILE A 168 -2.50 -9.45 -9.37
CA ILE A 168 -2.67 -10.92 -9.27
C ILE A 168 -4.13 -11.36 -9.18
N GLY A 169 -5.05 -10.42 -9.11
CA GLY A 169 -6.46 -10.75 -9.01
C GLY A 169 -6.99 -10.93 -7.58
N ALA A 170 -6.32 -10.36 -6.58
CA ALA A 170 -6.64 -10.48 -5.15
C ALA A 170 -6.98 -9.11 -4.51
N LEU A 171 -7.97 -8.39 -5.07
CA LEU A 171 -8.41 -7.07 -4.57
C LEU A 171 -8.87 -7.10 -3.11
N GLY A 172 -9.43 -8.22 -2.64
CA GLY A 172 -9.82 -8.39 -1.24
C GLY A 172 -8.61 -8.24 -0.30
N VAL A 173 -7.48 -8.85 -0.67
CA VAL A 173 -6.22 -8.75 0.08
C VAL A 173 -5.69 -7.32 0.05
N SER A 174 -5.67 -6.69 -1.14
CA SER A 174 -5.26 -5.28 -1.26
C SER A 174 -6.11 -4.35 -0.41
N THR A 175 -7.41 -4.64 -0.26
CA THR A 175 -8.33 -3.87 0.60
C THR A 175 -7.94 -3.96 2.06
N VAL A 176 -7.66 -5.18 2.55
CA VAL A 176 -7.22 -5.41 3.94
C VAL A 176 -5.87 -4.73 4.21
N ILE A 177 -4.93 -4.83 3.27
CA ILE A 177 -3.62 -4.16 3.37
C ILE A 177 -3.80 -2.64 3.47
N SER A 178 -4.55 -2.04 2.55
CA SER A 178 -4.83 -0.60 2.54
C SER A 178 -5.50 -0.15 3.84
N LEU A 179 -6.55 -0.85 4.28
CA LEU A 179 -7.30 -0.53 5.49
C LEU A 179 -6.43 -0.62 6.75
N SER A 180 -5.70 -1.73 6.93
CA SER A 180 -4.83 -1.95 8.09
C SER A 180 -3.70 -0.92 8.17
N PHE A 181 -3.09 -0.57 7.03
CA PHE A 181 -2.05 0.45 6.96
C PHE A 181 -2.58 1.84 7.35
N VAL A 182 -3.73 2.26 6.79
CA VAL A 182 -4.34 3.56 7.08
C VAL A 182 -4.73 3.65 8.56
N LEU A 183 -5.38 2.61 9.10
CA LEU A 183 -5.76 2.59 10.51
C LEU A 183 -4.54 2.68 11.44
N THR A 184 -3.52 1.87 11.18
CA THR A 184 -2.28 1.85 11.98
C THR A 184 -1.59 3.21 11.95
N THR A 185 -1.45 3.79 10.76
CA THR A 185 -0.82 5.10 10.56
C THR A 185 -1.54 6.21 11.32
N LEU A 186 -2.88 6.24 11.26
CA LEU A 186 -3.68 7.23 11.98
C LEU A 186 -3.64 7.03 13.49
N ILE A 187 -3.60 5.78 13.97
CA ILE A 187 -3.47 5.45 15.41
C ILE A 187 -2.11 5.92 15.92
N ILE A 188 -1.01 5.58 15.25
CA ILE A 188 0.35 5.98 15.62
C ILE A 188 0.46 7.51 15.67
N TRP A 189 -0.08 8.18 14.65
CA TRP A 189 -0.10 9.64 14.60
C TRP A 189 -0.88 10.25 15.77
N LYS A 190 -2.04 9.67 16.14
CA LYS A 190 -2.85 10.10 17.28
C LYS A 190 -2.16 9.88 18.63
N LEU A 191 -1.46 8.76 18.79
CA LEU A 191 -0.72 8.44 20.00
C LEU A 191 0.54 9.32 20.18
N GLU A 192 0.84 10.18 19.19
CA GLU A 192 2.07 10.99 19.12
C GLU A 192 3.33 10.13 19.35
N TYR A 193 3.25 8.87 18.91
CA TYR A 193 4.26 7.87 19.17
C TYR A 193 5.58 8.29 18.51
N GLY A 194 6.66 8.32 19.31
CA GLY A 194 7.97 8.77 18.84
C GLY A 194 8.21 10.28 18.88
N LYS A 195 7.24 11.12 19.32
CA LYS A 195 7.62 12.44 19.83
C LYS A 195 8.53 12.21 21.02
N THR A 196 9.70 12.83 20.96
CA THR A 196 10.74 12.72 21.97
C THR A 196 10.10 12.74 23.35
N LEU A 197 10.37 11.70 24.13
CA LEU A 197 10.30 11.75 25.58
C LEU A 197 11.35 12.76 26.08
N SER A 198 11.45 13.98 25.53
CA SER A 198 12.06 15.13 26.18
C SER A 198 11.14 15.62 27.31
N GLY A 199 10.51 14.68 28.02
CA GLY A 199 9.86 14.97 29.27
C GLY A 199 10.93 15.26 30.32
N PRO A 200 10.54 15.93 31.42
CA PRO A 200 11.41 16.17 32.57
C PRO A 200 12.16 14.92 33.02
N PHE A 201 11.57 13.74 32.82
CA PHE A 201 12.12 12.43 33.18
C PHE A 201 13.46 12.08 32.52
N LEU A 202 13.64 12.31 31.21
CA LEU A 202 14.92 12.04 30.53
C LEU A 202 15.98 13.08 30.88
N ASN A 203 15.57 14.35 31.08
CA ASN A 203 16.46 15.39 31.62
C ASN A 203 16.85 15.14 33.08
N LEU A 204 16.03 14.45 33.86
CA LEU A 204 16.33 14.06 35.23
C LEU A 204 17.31 12.88 35.27
N LEU A 205 17.29 12.01 34.25
CA LEU A 205 18.24 10.90 34.09
C LEU A 205 19.60 11.34 33.49
N THR A 206 19.62 12.38 32.65
CA THR A 206 20.87 12.92 32.07
C THR A 206 21.49 14.05 32.89
N ARG A 207 20.78 14.61 33.88
CA ARG A 207 21.35 15.53 34.89
C ARG A 207 22.09 14.73 35.96
N ARG A 208 23.15 14.03 35.57
CA ARG A 208 24.16 13.49 36.49
C ARG A 208 25.53 13.97 36.03
N GLY A 209 26.03 14.98 36.74
CA GLY A 209 27.47 15.30 36.80
C GLY A 209 27.98 16.41 35.88
N ARG A 210 27.53 17.65 36.07
CA ARG A 210 28.31 18.83 35.66
C ARG A 210 28.38 19.84 36.81
N ASP A 211 28.80 19.37 37.98
CA ASP A 211 29.04 20.20 39.17
C ASP A 211 30.42 19.94 39.81
N ASP A 212 31.37 19.28 39.14
CA ASP A 212 32.68 18.90 39.74
C ASP A 212 33.92 19.58 39.12
N ASP A 213 33.79 20.73 38.43
CA ASP A 213 34.96 21.48 37.91
C ASP A 213 35.18 22.84 38.60
N ASP A 214 34.64 23.04 39.80
CA ASP A 214 34.77 24.30 40.54
C ASP A 214 35.28 24.08 41.98
N PHE A 215 36.31 23.26 42.17
CA PHE A 215 37.22 23.37 43.31
C PHE A 215 38.65 22.94 42.91
N ASP A 216 39.58 23.88 43.14
CA ASP A 216 41.06 23.90 42.98
C ASP A 216 41.65 24.26 41.60
#